data_AF-A0A940EDP6-F1
#
_entry.id   AF-A0A940EDP6-F1
#
_cell.length_a   1.000
_cell.length_b   1.000
_cell.length_c   1.000
_cell.angle_alpha   90.00
_cell.angle_beta   90.00
_cell.angle_gamma   90.00
#
_symmetry.space_group_name_H-M   'P 1'
#
loop_
_entity.id
_entity.type
_entity.pdbx_description
1 polymer ?
#
loop_
_entity_poly.entity_id
_entity_poly.type
_entity_poly.pdbx_seq_one_letter_code
_entity_poly.pdbx_strand_id
1 'polypeptide(L)'
;MTVFFATLAIVILLWFSWQLFQAKRFTRFKKQVNEELKPKVIAHLRAQLEQQRCEIYPNTDSHIEASIAYWSQYPVRIVQLAFAQKVIDQSWLEQTGNIRPCQHLYHVQHQFKAEFKLPLWSDQELSDQEL
;
A
#
# COMPACT_ATOMS: atom_id res chain seq x y z
N MET A 1 7.43 48.06 0.18
CA MET A 1 8.40 46.95 -0.10
C MET A 1 8.55 45.99 1.09
N THR A 2 8.74 46.47 2.32
CA THR A 2 8.90 45.60 3.51
C THR A 2 7.70 44.70 3.82
N VAL A 3 6.47 45.22 3.74
CA VAL A 3 5.25 44.45 3.99
C VAL A 3 5.09 43.30 3.00
N PHE A 4 5.48 43.51 1.74
CA PHE A 4 5.45 42.46 0.71
C PHE A 4 6.38 41.28 1.08
N PHE A 5 7.64 41.57 1.44
CA PHE A 5 8.57 40.53 1.88
C PHE A 5 8.10 39.82 3.15
N ALA A 6 7.50 40.56 4.10
CA ALA A 6 6.94 39.96 5.31
C ALA A 6 5.78 38.99 4.98
N THR A 7 4.86 39.37 4.09
CA THR A 7 3.77 38.48 3.67
C THR A 7 4.27 37.25 2.94
N LEU A 8 5.26 37.40 2.04
CA LEU A 8 5.85 36.29 1.31
C LEU A 8 6.53 35.29 2.24
N ALA A 9 7.27 35.78 3.25
CA ALA A 9 7.91 34.94 4.25
C ALA A 9 6.89 34.08 5.01
N ILE A 10 5.76 34.66 5.44
CA ILE A 10 4.71 33.93 6.15
C ILE A 10 4.10 32.84 5.26
N VAL A 11 3.80 33.15 3.99
CA VAL A 11 3.25 32.17 3.04
C VAL A 11 4.21 31.00 2.84
N ILE A 12 5.51 31.27 2.68
CA ILE A 12 6.54 30.25 2.54
C ILE A 12 6.63 29.37 3.80
N LEU A 13 6.58 29.96 5.00
CA LEU A 13 6.63 29.21 6.26
C LEU A 13 5.41 28.31 6.44
N LEU A 14 4.22 28.78 6.08
CA LEU A 14 3.00 27.97 6.09
C LEU A 14 3.11 26.81 5.08
N TRP A 15 3.62 27.07 3.89
CA TRP A 15 3.85 26.05 2.86
C TRP A 15 4.82 24.96 3.34
N PHE A 16 5.97 25.33 3.92
CA PHE A 16 6.92 24.37 4.46
C PHE A 16 6.33 23.54 5.62
N SER A 17 5.56 24.18 6.49
CA SER A 17 4.89 23.50 7.60
C SER A 17 3.90 22.45 7.10
N TRP A 18 3.13 22.78 6.06
CA TRP A 18 2.21 21.84 5.41
C TRP A 18 2.95 20.66 4.75
N GLN A 19 4.06 20.92 4.06
CA GLN A 19 4.90 19.89 3.46
C GLN A 19 5.46 18.91 4.51
N LEU A 20 5.94 19.43 5.64
CA LEU A 20 6.43 18.59 6.75
C LEU A 20 5.33 17.73 7.36
N PHE A 21 4.13 18.29 7.53
CA PHE A 21 2.97 17.53 8.02
C PHE A 21 2.64 16.36 7.09
N GLN A 22 2.61 16.58 5.77
CA GLN A 22 2.34 15.55 4.79
C GLN A 22 3.43 14.46 4.78
N ALA A 23 4.70 14.84 4.88
CA ALA A 23 5.81 13.89 4.97
C ALA A 23 5.73 13.01 6.23
N LYS A 24 5.33 13.59 7.38
CA LYS A 24 5.09 12.84 8.62
C LYS A 24 3.95 11.83 8.46
N ARG A 25 2.84 12.21 7.82
CA ARG A 25 1.72 11.29 7.54
C ARG A 25 2.16 10.11 6.68
N PHE A 26 2.93 10.36 5.62
CA PHE A 26 3.45 9.28 4.76
C PHE A 26 4.41 8.35 5.52
N THR A 27 5.26 8.91 6.38
CA THR A 27 6.19 8.12 7.21
C THR A 27 5.43 7.24 8.20
N ARG A 28 4.41 7.80 8.85
CA ARG A 28 3.51 7.04 9.72
C ARG A 28 2.81 5.92 8.96
N PHE A 29 2.31 6.18 7.75
CA PHE A 29 1.67 5.15 6.93
C PHE A 29 2.64 4.01 6.59
N LYS A 30 3.86 4.30 6.14
CA LYS A 30 4.89 3.26 5.90
C LYS A 30 5.18 2.43 7.15
N LYS A 31 5.23 3.08 8.32
CA LYS A 31 5.42 2.39 9.60
C LYS A 31 4.25 1.44 9.89
N GLN A 32 3.01 1.91 9.74
CA GLN A 32 1.81 1.08 9.90
C GLN A 32 1.79 -0.11 8.93
N VAL A 33 2.16 0.10 7.67
CA VAL A 33 2.26 -1.00 6.68
C VAL A 33 3.27 -2.06 7.14
N ASN A 34 4.42 -1.66 7.64
CA ASN A 34 5.48 -2.60 8.03
C ASN A 34 5.26 -3.26 9.39
N GLU A 35 4.68 -2.55 10.35
CA GLU A 35 4.53 -3.06 11.73
C GLU A 35 3.17 -3.73 11.95
N GLU A 36 2.09 -3.20 11.36
CA GLU A 36 0.74 -3.71 11.60
C GLU A 36 0.24 -4.59 10.45
N LEU A 37 0.44 -4.15 9.20
CA LEU A 37 -0.13 -4.83 8.04
C LEU A 37 0.70 -6.04 7.61
N LYS A 38 2.03 -5.88 7.52
CA LYS A 38 2.97 -6.94 7.14
C LYS A 38 2.74 -8.25 7.91
N PRO A 39 2.71 -8.30 9.26
CA PRO A 39 2.52 -9.56 9.96
C PRO A 39 1.16 -10.23 9.66
N LYS A 40 0.09 -9.44 9.53
CA LYS A 40 -1.25 -9.95 9.19
C LYS A 40 -1.28 -10.57 7.81
N VAL A 41 -0.68 -9.89 6.83
CA VAL A 41 -0.59 -10.36 5.45
C VAL A 41 0.28 -11.60 5.34
N ILE A 42 1.41 -11.66 6.05
CA ILE A 42 2.29 -12.84 6.04
C ILE A 42 1.57 -14.06 6.64
N ALA A 43 0.87 -13.89 7.76
CA ALA A 43 0.10 -14.96 8.38
C ALA A 43 -0.99 -15.49 7.43
N HIS A 44 -1.73 -14.59 6.78
CA HIS A 44 -2.77 -14.95 5.83
C HIS A 44 -2.19 -15.63 4.57
N LEU A 45 -1.09 -15.11 4.03
CA LEU A 45 -0.39 -15.70 2.88
C LEU A 45 0.11 -17.11 3.19
N ARG A 46 0.73 -17.32 4.35
CA ARG A 46 1.19 -18.65 4.78
C ARG A 46 0.03 -19.63 4.88
N ALA A 47 -1.05 -19.25 5.56
CA ALA A 47 -2.23 -20.10 5.70
C ALA A 47 -2.86 -20.46 4.34
N GLN A 48 -2.94 -19.49 3.41
CA GLN A 48 -3.44 -19.76 2.06
C GLN A 48 -2.55 -20.74 1.28
N LEU A 49 -1.23 -20.55 1.32
CA LEU A 49 -0.30 -21.43 0.60
C LEU A 49 -0.29 -22.85 1.19
N GLU A 50 -0.38 -22.98 2.50
CA GLU A 50 -0.52 -24.26 3.19
C GLU A 50 -1.84 -24.96 2.83
N GLN A 51 -2.95 -24.22 2.76
CA GLN A 51 -4.25 -24.76 2.37
C GLN A 51 -4.30 -25.18 0.90
N GLN A 52 -3.61 -24.45 0.02
CA GLN A 52 -3.53 -24.74 -1.41
C GLN A 52 -2.52 -25.84 -1.75
N ARG A 53 -1.85 -26.41 -0.75
CA ARG A 53 -0.86 -27.46 -0.93
C ARG A 53 -1.52 -28.70 -1.54
N CYS A 54 -1.06 -29.08 -2.72
CA CYS A 54 -1.52 -30.27 -3.43
C CYS A 54 -0.40 -30.83 -4.32
N GLU A 55 -0.64 -31.93 -5.03
CA GLU A 55 0.36 -32.54 -5.93
C GLU A 55 0.81 -31.60 -7.06
N ILE A 56 -0.05 -30.65 -7.46
CA ILE A 56 0.22 -29.67 -8.53
C ILE A 56 0.93 -28.42 -7.97
N TYR A 57 0.57 -28.00 -6.75
CA TYR A 57 1.17 -26.87 -6.04
C TYR A 57 1.83 -27.39 -4.76
N PRO A 58 3.09 -27.86 -4.86
CA PRO A 58 3.73 -28.54 -3.75
C PRO A 58 3.93 -27.63 -2.52
N ASN A 59 3.91 -26.30 -2.73
CA ASN A 59 3.98 -25.25 -1.71
C ASN A 59 4.85 -25.66 -0.53
N THR A 60 6.07 -26.10 -0.84
CA THR A 60 7.04 -26.51 0.16
C THR A 60 7.43 -25.30 1.00
N ASP A 61 8.01 -25.55 2.17
CA ASP A 61 8.38 -24.47 3.10
C ASP A 61 9.29 -23.44 2.43
N SER A 62 10.19 -23.88 1.55
CA SER A 62 11.03 -22.99 0.72
C SER A 62 10.23 -22.09 -0.21
N HIS A 63 9.17 -22.60 -0.85
CA HIS A 63 8.28 -21.78 -1.68
C HIS A 63 7.49 -20.78 -0.85
N ILE A 64 7.02 -21.17 0.33
CA ILE A 64 6.30 -20.29 1.25
C ILE A 64 7.22 -19.16 1.72
N GLU A 65 8.44 -19.47 2.13
CA GLU A 65 9.44 -18.49 2.55
C GLU A 65 9.83 -17.54 1.42
N ALA A 66 10.08 -18.06 0.21
CA ALA A 66 10.37 -17.24 -0.96
C ALA A 66 9.21 -16.29 -1.30
N SER A 67 7.97 -16.78 -1.19
CA SER A 67 6.76 -15.97 -1.42
C SER A 67 6.64 -14.86 -0.37
N ILE A 68 6.82 -15.20 0.91
CA ILE A 68 6.82 -14.22 2.01
C ILE A 68 7.91 -13.16 1.80
N ALA A 69 9.12 -13.58 1.40
CA ALA A 69 10.23 -12.67 1.12
C ALA A 69 9.87 -11.71 -0.02
N TYR A 70 9.38 -12.24 -1.15
CA TYR A 70 9.00 -11.44 -2.32
C TYR A 70 7.92 -10.39 -2.01
N TRP A 71 6.85 -10.80 -1.33
CA TRP A 71 5.70 -9.93 -1.04
C TRP A 71 5.98 -8.94 0.09
N SER A 72 6.85 -9.27 1.04
CA SER A 72 7.14 -8.43 2.20
C SER A 72 8.37 -7.53 2.05
N GLN A 73 9.05 -7.58 0.90
CA GLN A 73 10.22 -6.77 0.59
C GLN A 73 9.89 -5.28 0.43
N TYR A 74 8.75 -4.95 -0.19
CA TYR A 74 8.36 -3.57 -0.47
C TYR A 74 6.98 -3.24 0.10
N PRO A 75 6.80 -2.08 0.74
CA PRO A 75 5.50 -1.65 1.28
C PRO A 75 4.37 -1.66 0.24
N VAL A 76 4.66 -1.28 -1.01
CA VAL A 76 3.65 -1.31 -2.08
C VAL A 76 3.11 -2.72 -2.33
N ARG A 77 3.97 -3.75 -2.29
CA ARG A 77 3.58 -5.15 -2.47
C ARG A 77 2.79 -5.69 -1.29
N ILE A 78 3.16 -5.27 -0.07
CA ILE A 78 2.42 -5.64 1.15
C ILE A 78 0.98 -5.10 1.06
N VAL A 79 0.82 -3.83 0.70
CA VAL A 79 -0.49 -3.19 0.54
C VAL A 79 -1.29 -3.86 -0.59
N GLN A 80 -0.64 -4.10 -1.73
CA GLN A 80 -1.20 -4.82 -2.87
C GLN A 80 -1.77 -6.20 -2.47
N LEU A 81 -0.96 -7.00 -1.77
CA LEU A 81 -1.36 -8.33 -1.30
C LEU A 81 -2.46 -8.25 -0.25
N ALA A 82 -2.38 -7.28 0.67
CA ALA A 82 -3.40 -7.07 1.69
C ALA A 82 -4.78 -6.80 1.09
N PHE A 83 -4.85 -6.03 0.00
CA PHE A 83 -6.09 -5.80 -0.72
C PHE A 83 -6.57 -7.06 -1.46
N ALA A 84 -5.68 -7.76 -2.17
CA ALA A 84 -6.08 -8.95 -2.91
C ALA A 84 -6.56 -10.09 -2.00
N GLN A 85 -5.98 -10.20 -0.81
CA GLN A 85 -6.39 -11.16 0.22
C GLN A 85 -7.56 -10.65 1.08
N LYS A 86 -8.09 -9.44 0.82
CA LYS A 86 -9.15 -8.78 1.59
C LYS A 86 -8.83 -8.68 3.10
N VAL A 87 -7.54 -8.58 3.44
CA VAL A 87 -7.06 -8.29 4.80
C VAL A 87 -7.40 -6.85 5.19
N ILE A 88 -7.40 -5.97 4.19
CA ILE A 88 -7.88 -4.59 4.29
C ILE A 88 -8.82 -4.30 3.13
N ASP A 89 -9.70 -3.33 3.32
CA ASP A 89 -10.62 -2.82 2.33
C ASP A 89 -10.43 -1.30 2.14
N GLN A 90 -11.22 -0.70 1.26
CA GLN A 90 -11.19 0.74 1.07
C GLN A 90 -11.62 1.51 2.33
N SER A 91 -12.58 0.97 3.09
CA SER A 91 -13.07 1.60 4.32
C SER A 91 -11.95 1.77 5.36
N TRP A 92 -11.01 0.82 5.44
CA TRP A 92 -9.83 0.91 6.28
C TRP A 92 -8.95 2.12 5.93
N LEU A 93 -8.75 2.41 4.63
CA LEU A 93 -7.99 3.60 4.19
C LEU A 93 -8.72 4.90 4.51
N GLU A 94 -10.05 4.92 4.40
CA GLU A 94 -10.88 6.07 4.72
C GLU A 94 -10.86 6.37 6.22
N GLN A 95 -11.10 5.36 7.06
CA GLN A 95 -11.10 5.47 8.52
C GLN A 95 -9.74 5.87 9.08
N THR A 96 -8.66 5.36 8.50
CA THR A 96 -7.29 5.72 8.93
C THR A 96 -6.77 7.02 8.30
N GLY A 97 -7.51 7.60 7.35
CA GLY A 97 -7.08 8.79 6.61
C GLY A 97 -5.82 8.57 5.77
N ASN A 98 -5.61 7.34 5.29
CA ASN A 98 -4.39 6.92 4.60
C ASN A 98 -4.52 6.86 3.07
N ILE A 99 -5.63 7.33 2.49
CA ILE A 99 -5.86 7.36 1.03
C ILE A 99 -4.71 8.07 0.29
N ARG A 100 -4.40 9.32 0.65
CA ARG A 100 -3.34 10.10 0.01
C ARG A 100 -1.95 9.46 0.19
N PRO A 101 -1.54 9.05 1.41
CA PRO A 101 -0.32 8.27 1.60
C PRO A 101 -0.24 7.00 0.75
N CYS A 102 -1.36 6.29 0.58
CA CYS A 102 -1.44 5.09 -0.23
C CYS A 102 -1.25 5.41 -1.72
N GLN A 103 -1.99 6.37 -2.27
CA GLN A 103 -1.80 6.83 -3.65
C GLN A 103 -0.36 7.27 -3.92
N HIS A 104 0.21 8.04 -2.99
CA HIS A 104 1.61 8.47 -3.07
C HIS A 104 2.58 7.28 -3.03
N LEU A 105 2.33 6.27 -2.19
CA LEU A 105 3.13 5.05 -2.14
C LEU A 105 3.15 4.34 -3.49
N TYR A 106 1.98 4.17 -4.11
CA TYR A 106 1.83 3.52 -5.41
C TYR A 106 2.56 4.27 -6.53
N HIS A 107 2.58 5.61 -6.45
CA HIS A 107 3.31 6.43 -7.41
C HIS A 107 4.83 6.32 -7.22
N VAL A 108 5.32 6.53 -6.00
CA VAL A 108 6.77 6.55 -5.70
C VAL A 108 7.41 5.17 -5.85
N GLN A 109 6.68 4.11 -5.51
CA GLN A 109 7.16 2.72 -5.60
C GLN A 109 6.61 1.98 -6.82
N HIS A 110 6.21 2.68 -7.88
CA HIS A 110 5.56 2.04 -9.04
C HIS A 110 6.41 0.90 -9.63
N GLN A 111 7.74 1.09 -9.70
CA GLN A 111 8.70 0.12 -10.23
C GLN A 111 8.81 -1.18 -9.39
N PHE A 112 8.37 -1.13 -8.13
CA PHE A 112 8.42 -2.27 -7.22
C PHE A 112 7.06 -2.96 -7.08
N LYS A 113 6.03 -2.45 -7.75
CA LYS A 113 4.72 -3.10 -7.77
C LYS A 113 4.88 -4.53 -8.29
N ALA A 114 4.11 -5.45 -7.72
CA ALA A 114 3.93 -6.74 -8.37
C ALA A 114 3.24 -6.49 -9.73
N GLU A 115 3.81 -7.05 -10.78
CA GLU A 115 3.24 -7.00 -12.14
C GLU A 115 1.99 -7.89 -12.28
N PHE A 116 1.72 -8.69 -11.24
CA PHE A 116 0.51 -9.47 -11.11
C PHE A 116 -0.73 -8.57 -11.10
N LYS A 117 -1.71 -8.89 -11.97
CA LYS A 117 -3.01 -8.21 -12.05
C LYS A 117 -3.81 -8.52 -10.77
N LEU A 118 -3.65 -7.68 -9.75
CA LEU A 118 -4.52 -7.74 -8.58
C LEU A 118 -5.89 -7.20 -9.01
N PRO A 119 -7.00 -7.80 -8.56
CA PRO A 119 -8.35 -7.33 -8.84
C PRO A 119 -8.65 -6.10 -7.97
N LEU A 120 -7.81 -5.07 -8.05
CA LEU A 120 -7.95 -3.86 -7.25
C LEU A 120 -8.91 -2.85 -7.88
N TRP A 121 -9.34 -3.13 -9.11
CA TRP A 121 -10.52 -2.62 -9.79
C TRP A 121 -10.86 -3.76 -10.75
N SER A 122 -12.05 -4.34 -10.64
CA SER A 122 -12.43 -5.29 -11.67
C SER A 122 -12.53 -4.49 -12.98
N ASP A 123 -11.75 -4.85 -14.00
CA ASP A 123 -12.04 -4.42 -15.37
C ASP A 123 -13.45 -4.89 -15.81
N GLN A 124 -14.10 -5.71 -14.99
CA GLN A 124 -15.46 -6.22 -15.14
C GLN A 124 -16.54 -5.18 -14.84
N GLU A 125 -16.35 -4.26 -13.88
CA GLU A 125 -17.37 -3.24 -13.55
C GLU A 125 -17.49 -2.13 -14.60
N LEU A 126 -16.50 -1.98 -15.50
CA LEU A 126 -16.55 -1.04 -16.62
C LEU A 126 -17.05 -1.67 -17.93
N SER A 127 -17.01 -3.00 -18.10
CA SER A 127 -17.60 -3.65 -19.28
C SER A 127 -19.11 -3.80 -19.19
N ASP A 128 -19.65 -3.89 -17.97
CA ASP A 128 -21.09 -4.10 -17.74
C ASP A 128 -21.89 -2.78 -17.73
N GLN A 129 -21.23 -1.63 -17.91
CA GLN A 129 -21.88 -0.32 -18.11
C GLN A 129 -21.81 0.19 -19.57
N GLU A 130 -21.17 -0.53 -20.48
CA GLU A 130 -21.12 -0.17 -21.91
C GLU A 130 -21.53 -1.30 -22.88
N LEU A 131 -22.21 -2.35 -22.41
CA LEU A 131 -22.88 -3.34 -23.28
C LEU A 131 -24.25 -3.77 -22.73
#